data_AF-A0AAJ1QBB7-F1
#
_entry.id   AF-A0AAJ1QBB7-F1
#
_cell.length_a   1.000
_cell.length_b   1.000
_cell.length_c   1.000
_cell.angle_alpha   90.00
_cell.angle_beta   90.00
_cell.angle_gamma   90.00
#
_symmetry.space_group_name_H-M   'P 1'
#
loop_
_entity.id
_entity.type
_entity.pdbx_description
1 polymer ?
#
loop_
_entity_poly.entity_id
_entity_poly.type
_entity_poly.pdbx_seq_one_letter_code
_entity_poly.pdbx_strand_id
1 'polypeptide(L)'
;QQGRRVYAAQSTHLPLKVNMAGVIPAIFASSIILFPATIASWFGGGTGWNWLTTISLYLQPGQPLYVLLYASAIIFFCFFYTALVFNPRETADNLKKSGAFVPGIRPGEQTAKYIDKVMTRLTLVGA
;
A
#
# COMPACT_ATOMS: atom_id res chain seq x y z
N GLN A 1 9.72 -4.44 55.24
CA GLN A 1 10.23 -4.69 53.88
C GLN A 1 9.04 -4.91 52.95
N GLN A 2 8.47 -3.85 52.38
CA GLN A 2 7.42 -4.02 51.36
C GLN A 2 8.08 -4.33 50.02
N GLY A 3 7.87 -5.55 49.54
CA GLY A 3 8.41 -6.06 48.30
C GLY A 3 7.92 -5.26 47.10
N ARG A 4 8.84 -4.58 46.42
CA ARG A 4 8.64 -4.05 45.08
C ARG A 4 8.59 -5.24 44.13
N ARG A 5 7.41 -5.86 43.99
CA ARG A 5 7.16 -6.78 42.87
C ARG A 5 7.32 -5.95 41.61
N VAL A 6 8.47 -6.11 40.95
CA VAL A 6 8.69 -5.63 39.59
C VAL A 6 7.69 -6.43 38.77
N TYR A 7 6.54 -5.83 38.46
CA TYR A 7 5.65 -6.36 37.46
C TYR A 7 6.49 -6.47 36.19
N ALA A 8 6.73 -7.70 35.73
CA ALA A 8 7.40 -7.94 34.47
C ALA A 8 6.62 -7.15 33.42
N ALA A 9 7.28 -6.16 32.81
CA ALA A 9 6.70 -5.43 31.69
C ALA A 9 6.39 -6.47 30.61
N GLN A 10 5.11 -6.80 30.47
CA GLN A 10 4.67 -7.82 29.54
C GLN A 10 5.02 -7.31 28.14
N SER A 11 5.87 -8.03 27.43
CA SER A 11 6.26 -7.67 26.08
C SER A 11 5.05 -7.84 25.15
N THR A 12 4.58 -6.74 24.58
CA THR A 12 3.53 -6.72 23.56
C THR A 12 4.16 -6.51 22.19
N HIS A 13 3.53 -7.05 21.14
CA HIS A 13 3.93 -6.83 19.76
C HIS A 13 3.03 -5.78 19.10
N LEU A 14 3.59 -4.98 18.20
CA LEU A 14 2.82 -4.11 17.34
C LEU A 14 2.39 -4.92 16.11
N PRO A 15 1.08 -5.20 15.91
CA PRO A 15 0.65 -5.96 14.73
C PRO A 15 0.78 -5.08 13.49
N LEU A 16 1.77 -5.37 12.65
CA LEU A 16 1.92 -4.77 11.32
C LEU A 16 1.46 -5.80 10.27
N LYS A 17 0.51 -5.42 9.41
CA LYS A 17 0.05 -6.30 8.32
C LYS A 17 1.07 -6.25 7.18
N VAL A 18 1.23 -7.38 6.49
CA VAL A 18 2.11 -7.50 5.30
C VAL A 18 1.67 -6.56 4.20
N ASN A 19 0.35 -6.45 3.97
CA ASN A 19 -0.25 -5.46 3.10
C ASN A 19 -1.22 -4.61 3.92
N MET A 20 -0.79 -3.39 4.27
CA MET A 20 -1.63 -2.42 4.99
C MET A 20 -2.71 -1.82 4.08
N ALA A 21 -2.54 -1.89 2.76
CA ALA A 21 -3.48 -1.39 1.78
C ALA A 21 -4.66 -2.35 1.49
N GLY A 22 -4.50 -3.64 1.79
CA GLY A 22 -5.53 -4.65 1.57
C GLY A 22 -5.88 -4.83 0.09
N VAL A 23 -7.17 -5.03 -0.22
CA VAL A 23 -7.67 -5.32 -1.57
C VAL A 23 -7.99 -4.04 -2.38
N ILE A 24 -8.04 -2.88 -1.71
CA ILE A 24 -8.46 -1.60 -2.31
C ILE A 24 -7.57 -1.17 -3.49
N PRO A 25 -6.22 -1.23 -3.42
CA PRO A 25 -5.38 -0.88 -4.56
C PRO A 25 -5.61 -1.74 -5.81
N ALA A 26 -5.82 -3.05 -5.64
CA ALA A 26 -6.09 -3.95 -6.75
C ALA A 26 -7.42 -3.62 -7.44
N ILE A 27 -8.43 -3.24 -6.65
CA ILE A 27 -9.73 -2.77 -7.16
C ILE A 27 -9.55 -1.46 -7.95
N PHE A 28 -8.82 -0.48 -7.40
CA PHE A 28 -8.55 0.78 -8.10
C PHE A 28 -7.75 0.60 -9.40
N ALA A 29 -6.75 -0.28 -9.39
CA ALA A 29 -6.00 -0.61 -10.60
C ALA A 29 -6.94 -1.24 -11.66
N SER A 30 -7.85 -2.13 -11.24
CA SER A 30 -8.79 -2.76 -12.17
C SER A 30 -9.79 -1.76 -12.76
N SER A 31 -10.33 -0.83 -11.96
CA SER A 31 -11.30 0.15 -12.43
C SER A 31 -10.67 1.19 -13.36
N ILE A 32 -9.44 1.64 -13.09
CA ILE A 32 -8.70 2.57 -13.95
C ILE A 32 -8.40 1.98 -15.32
N ILE A 33 -8.09 0.69 -15.41
CA ILE A 33 -7.81 0.06 -16.71
C ILE A 33 -9.11 -0.26 -17.45
N LEU A 34 -10.15 -0.67 -16.74
CA LEU A 34 -11.43 -0.96 -17.35
C LEU A 34 -12.11 0.31 -17.90
N PHE A 35 -11.86 1.47 -17.30
CA PHE A 35 -12.49 2.74 -17.67
C PHE A 35 -12.19 3.16 -19.14
N PRO A 36 -10.93 3.26 -19.61
CA PRO A 36 -10.61 3.52 -21.00
C PRO A 36 -11.10 2.43 -21.95
N ALA A 37 -11.03 1.16 -21.54
CA ALA A 37 -11.52 0.05 -22.35
C ALA A 37 -13.04 0.14 -22.58
N THR A 38 -13.79 0.55 -21.56
CA THR A 38 -15.25 0.74 -21.64
C THR A 38 -15.59 1.91 -22.56
N ILE A 39 -14.87 3.03 -22.44
CA ILE A 39 -15.02 4.19 -23.34
C ILE A 39 -14.68 3.77 -24.78
N ALA A 40 -13.55 3.11 -25.01
CA ALA A 40 -13.16 2.64 -26.34
C ALA A 40 -14.18 1.67 -26.94
N SER A 41 -14.82 0.83 -26.12
CA SER A 41 -15.90 -0.05 -26.57
C SER A 41 -17.18 0.70 -26.96
N TRP A 42 -17.52 1.79 -26.26
CA TRP A 42 -18.71 2.59 -26.58
C TRP A 42 -18.51 3.51 -27.78
N PHE A 43 -17.31 4.06 -27.96
CA PHE A 43 -17.00 5.02 -29.03
C PHE A 43 -16.27 4.40 -30.24
N GLY A 44 -15.78 3.16 -30.13
CA GLY A 44 -15.00 2.47 -31.17
C GLY A 44 -15.78 2.00 -32.41
N GLY A 45 -17.12 2.14 -32.41
CA GLY A 45 -17.97 1.87 -33.58
C GLY A 45 -17.94 2.98 -34.64
N GLY A 46 -17.35 4.13 -34.36
CA GLY A 46 -17.25 5.26 -35.29
C GLY A 46 -16.01 5.16 -36.20
N THR A 47 -16.22 5.12 -37.51
CA THR A 47 -15.19 5.21 -38.55
C THR A 47 -14.35 6.49 -38.39
N GLY A 48 -13.17 6.40 -37.78
CA GLY A 48 -12.26 7.54 -37.64
C GLY A 48 -11.18 7.41 -36.57
N TRP A 49 -11.33 6.52 -35.59
CA TRP A 49 -10.41 6.43 -34.46
C TRP A 49 -9.57 5.13 -34.48
N ASN A 50 -8.87 4.87 -35.60
CA ASN A 50 -7.99 3.70 -35.74
C ASN A 50 -6.94 3.58 -34.62
N TRP A 51 -6.55 4.70 -34.01
CA TRP A 51 -5.62 4.70 -32.87
C TRP A 51 -6.27 4.23 -31.57
N LEU A 52 -7.56 4.54 -31.33
CA LEU A 52 -8.31 4.08 -30.15
C LEU A 52 -8.60 2.58 -30.23
N THR A 53 -8.93 2.07 -31.42
CA THR A 53 -9.11 0.62 -31.63
C THR A 53 -7.78 -0.12 -31.49
N THR A 54 -6.67 0.46 -31.95
CA THR A 54 -5.32 -0.10 -31.77
C THR A 54 -4.93 -0.14 -30.27
N ILE A 55 -5.16 0.95 -29.52
CA ILE A 55 -4.91 0.98 -28.08
C ILE A 55 -5.82 0.01 -27.32
N SER A 56 -7.09 -0.12 -27.72
CA SER A 56 -8.04 -1.08 -27.15
C SER A 56 -7.60 -2.53 -27.38
N LEU A 57 -7.03 -2.86 -28.55
CA LEU A 57 -6.46 -4.19 -28.83
C LEU A 57 -5.25 -4.52 -27.93
N TYR A 58 -4.42 -3.53 -27.61
CA TYR A 58 -3.28 -3.70 -26.68
C TYR A 58 -3.69 -3.69 -25.20
N LEU A 59 -4.84 -3.09 -24.87
CA LEU A 59 -5.45 -3.08 -23.53
C LEU A 59 -6.41 -4.26 -23.31
N GLN A 60 -6.50 -5.22 -24.23
CA GLN A 60 -7.27 -6.43 -24.01
C GLN A 60 -6.57 -7.37 -23.01
N PRO A 61 -7.35 -8.05 -22.14
CA PRO A 61 -6.83 -9.09 -21.26
C PRO A 61 -6.12 -10.17 -22.07
N GLY A 62 -4.84 -10.43 -21.77
CA GLY A 62 -4.02 -11.44 -22.46
C GLY A 62 -2.83 -10.88 -23.25
N GLN A 63 -2.77 -9.57 -23.47
CA GLN A 63 -1.59 -8.91 -24.04
C GLN A 63 -0.50 -8.67 -22.97
N PRO A 64 0.80 -8.91 -23.26
CA PRO A 64 1.88 -8.64 -22.30
C PRO A 64 1.92 -7.18 -21.82
N LEU A 65 1.55 -6.23 -22.70
CA LEU A 65 1.49 -4.81 -22.36
C LEU A 65 0.43 -4.51 -21.30
N TYR A 66 -0.75 -5.12 -21.42
CA TYR A 66 -1.82 -5.01 -20.44
C TYR A 66 -1.37 -5.53 -19.07
N VAL A 67 -0.71 -6.69 -19.04
CA VAL A 67 -0.23 -7.30 -17.78
C VAL A 67 0.84 -6.42 -17.13
N LEU A 68 1.77 -5.86 -17.90
CA LEU A 68 2.80 -4.94 -17.38
C LEU A 68 2.21 -3.63 -16.85
N LEU A 69 1.29 -3.00 -17.59
CA LEU A 69 0.59 -1.80 -17.13
C LEU A 69 -0.27 -2.09 -15.90
N TYR A 70 -0.92 -3.24 -15.84
CA TYR A 70 -1.72 -3.64 -14.69
C TYR A 70 -0.87 -3.92 -13.46
N ALA A 71 0.21 -4.69 -13.59
CA ALA A 71 1.14 -4.96 -12.50
C ALA A 71 1.78 -3.67 -11.98
N SER A 72 2.27 -2.79 -12.87
CA SER A 72 2.84 -1.50 -12.47
C SER A 72 1.82 -0.59 -11.79
N ALA A 73 0.58 -0.55 -12.28
CA ALA A 73 -0.50 0.21 -11.65
C ALA A 73 -0.84 -0.34 -10.25
N ILE A 74 -0.92 -1.66 -10.09
CA ILE A 74 -1.14 -2.30 -8.77
C ILE A 74 -0.03 -1.91 -7.80
N ILE A 75 1.24 -2.04 -8.21
CA ILE A 75 2.39 -1.68 -7.37
C ILE A 75 2.30 -0.21 -6.98
N PHE A 76 2.12 0.68 -7.96
CA PHE A 76 1.99 2.12 -7.72
C PHE A 76 0.87 2.46 -6.73
N PHE A 77 -0.33 1.93 -6.94
CA PHE A 77 -1.47 2.19 -6.04
C PHE A 77 -1.29 1.55 -4.66
N CYS A 78 -0.62 0.40 -4.55
CA CYS A 78 -0.34 -0.25 -3.27
C CYS A 78 0.58 0.62 -2.41
N PHE A 79 1.67 1.14 -3.00
CA PHE A 79 2.57 2.08 -2.34
C PHE A 79 1.90 3.42 -2.02
N PHE A 80 1.18 3.98 -2.98
CA PHE A 80 0.50 5.27 -2.83
C PHE A 80 -0.57 5.21 -1.72
N TYR A 81 -1.42 4.18 -1.73
CA TYR A 81 -2.47 4.04 -0.71
C TYR A 81 -1.89 3.78 0.68
N THR A 82 -0.85 2.93 0.78
CA THR A 82 -0.19 2.68 2.07
C THR A 82 0.41 3.96 2.65
N ALA A 83 1.07 4.77 1.84
CA ALA A 83 1.65 6.05 2.27
C ALA A 83 0.59 7.09 2.65
N LEU A 84 -0.59 7.06 2.02
CA LEU A 84 -1.69 7.99 2.33
C LEU A 84 -2.37 7.63 3.66
N VAL A 85 -2.64 6.34 3.88
CA VAL A 85 -3.39 5.88 5.05
C VAL A 85 -2.51 5.74 6.30
N PHE A 86 -1.24 5.38 6.14
CA PHE A 86 -0.38 5.09 7.28
C PHE A 86 0.58 6.25 7.59
N ASN A 87 0.46 6.81 8.79
CA ASN A 87 1.37 7.83 9.30
C ASN A 87 2.33 7.24 10.36
N PRO A 88 3.62 6.99 10.02
CA PRO A 88 4.59 6.42 10.96
C PRO A 88 4.95 7.36 12.11
N ARG A 89 4.86 8.68 11.91
CA ARG A 89 5.10 9.67 12.97
C ARG A 89 4.01 9.61 14.03
N GLU A 90 2.75 9.60 13.60
CA GLU A 90 1.62 9.50 14.51
C GLU A 90 1.64 8.19 15.30
N THR A 91 2.00 7.07 14.65
CA THR A 91 2.15 5.78 15.32
C THR A 91 3.25 5.82 16.39
N ALA A 92 4.40 6.44 16.09
CA ALA A 92 5.48 6.59 17.05
C ALA A 92 5.12 7.51 18.23
N ASP A 93 4.37 8.59 17.97
CA ASP A 93 3.88 9.49 19.02
C ASP A 93 2.83 8.82 19.90
N ASN A 94 1.94 8.00 19.33
CA ASN A 94 0.96 7.22 20.09
C ASN A 94 1.64 6.15 20.96
N LEU A 95 2.72 5.52 20.49
CA LEU A 95 3.56 4.63 21.31
C LEU A 95 4.17 5.40 22.49
N LYS A 96 4.77 6.57 22.22
CA LYS A 96 5.35 7.42 23.28
C LYS A 96 4.30 7.86 24.32
N LYS A 97 3.11 8.28 23.87
CA LYS A 97 1.99 8.70 24.74
C LYS A 97 1.43 7.55 25.58
N SER A 98 1.41 6.32 25.04
CA SER A 98 0.97 5.12 25.75
C SER A 98 2.04 4.51 26.68
N GLY A 99 3.23 5.13 26.78
CA GLY A 99 4.34 4.62 27.57
C GLY A 99 5.04 3.40 26.96
N ALA A 100 4.68 3.02 25.74
CA ALA A 100 5.29 1.92 24.99
C ALA A 100 6.49 2.43 24.18
N PHE A 101 7.52 1.58 24.04
CA PHE A 101 8.69 1.89 23.24
C PHE A 101 9.24 0.64 22.57
N VAL A 102 9.90 0.84 21.42
CA VAL A 102 10.57 -0.24 20.70
C VAL A 102 11.93 -0.48 21.34
N PRO A 103 12.25 -1.71 21.82
CA PRO A 103 13.54 -2.02 22.41
C PRO A 103 14.69 -1.67 21.47
N GLY A 104 15.70 -0.95 21.98
CA GLY A 104 16.88 -0.56 21.20
C GLY A 104 16.72 0.70 20.32
N ILE A 105 15.54 1.33 20.29
CA ILE A 105 15.29 2.54 19.47
C ILE A 105 14.76 3.67 20.35
N ARG A 106 15.34 4.87 20.21
CA ARG A 106 14.94 6.05 21.00
C ARG A 106 13.50 6.47 20.62
N PRO A 107 12.58 6.65 21.59
CA PRO A 107 11.21 7.06 21.32
C PRO A 107 11.11 8.39 20.54
N GLY A 108 10.16 8.48 19.61
CA GLY A 108 9.93 9.65 18.76
C GLY A 108 10.40 9.41 17.31
N GLU A 109 11.17 10.36 16.76
CA GLU A 109 11.54 10.35 15.33
C GLU A 109 12.34 9.09 14.91
N GLN A 110 13.16 8.51 15.81
CA GLN A 110 13.90 7.29 15.48
C GLN A 110 12.97 6.07 15.39
N THR A 111 11.97 5.97 16.27
CA THR A 111 10.92 4.95 16.18
C THR A 111 10.11 5.11 14.89
N ALA A 112 9.74 6.35 14.52
CA ALA A 112 9.02 6.62 13.28
C ALA A 112 9.81 6.16 12.04
N LYS A 113 11.10 6.51 11.95
CA LYS A 113 11.99 6.06 10.86
C LYS A 113 12.14 4.55 10.78
N TYR A 114 12.17 3.88 11.93
CA TYR A 114 12.25 2.42 11.96
C TYR A 114 10.96 1.77 11.44
N ILE A 115 9.80 2.23 11.93
CA ILE A 115 8.50 1.74 11.48
C ILE A 115 8.34 1.98 9.97
N ASP A 116 8.68 3.18 9.50
CA ASP A 116 8.67 3.53 8.08
C ASP A 116 9.48 2.55 7.23
N LYS A 117 10.75 2.31 7.60
CA LYS A 117 11.62 1.37 6.88
C LYS A 117 11.07 -0.06 6.86
N VAL A 118 10.48 -0.52 7.95
CA VAL A 118 9.88 -1.87 8.04
C VAL A 118 8.65 -1.96 7.15
N MET A 119 7.80 -0.94 7.15
CA MET A 119 6.62 -0.89 6.31
C MET A 119 6.93 -0.77 4.82
N THR A 120 7.93 0.03 4.43
CA THR A 120 8.32 0.12 3.02
C THR A 120 8.73 -1.26 2.51
N ARG A 121 9.49 -2.04 3.30
CA ARG A 121 9.88 -3.41 2.95
C ARG A 121 8.70 -4.37 2.92
N LEU A 122 7.79 -4.29 3.89
CA LEU A 122 6.58 -5.12 3.91
C LEU A 122 5.69 -4.83 2.70
N THR A 123 5.47 -3.56 2.39
CA THR A 123 4.68 -3.10 1.24
C THR A 123 5.32 -3.56 -0.08
N LEU A 124 6.65 -3.54 -0.17
CA LEU A 124 7.38 -4.01 -1.36
C LEU A 124 7.24 -5.51 -1.60
N VAL A 125 7.10 -6.31 -0.53
CA VAL A 125 6.85 -7.76 -0.64
C VAL A 125 5.36 -8.06 -0.84
N GLY A 126 4.47 -7.19 -0.35
CA GLY A 126 3.02 -7.36 -0.43
C GLY A 126 2.35 -6.81 -1.70
N ALA A 127 3.05 -5.97 -2.47
CA ALA A 127 2.64 -5.39 -3.76
C ALA A 127 3.15 -6.24 -4.93
#